data_AF-F7WZQ0-F1
#
_entry.id   AF-F7WZQ0-F1
#
_cell.length_a   1.000
_cell.length_b   1.000
_cell.length_c   1.000
_cell.angle_alpha   90.00
_cell.angle_beta   90.00
_cell.angle_gamma   90.00
#
_symmetry.space_group_name_H-M   'P 1'
#
loop_
_entity.id
_entity.type
_entity.pdbx_description
1 polymer ?
#
loop_
_entity_poly.entity_id
_entity_poly.type
_entity_poly.pdbx_seq_one_letter_code
_entity_poly.pdbx_strand_id
1 'polypeptide(L)'
;MFFFCISDLHALTVFPNQIQESLNNRILDTLALFLSCGVDPNKSTVFLQSHVLEHTQLYWILSNFSYFGELSRMTQFKYKVNLNKNIPINLSLFSYPVLMAADILLYQTNFVPVGLDQKQHLELVQSIAHRFNKKYGDIFTIPSIILNNIGYKIMALQNPIKKMSKSDINLNNSIFLLDDIKLIRMKLQKALTDSNNPPQVIYDKDNKPGISNLLMILSSLTGKKISKLELEFERYTYQNFKKYLLDILIEVILKIQKSYFIFRKDIYYLHEILKNGAENARKYSKKTLYIVQNILNS
;
A
#
# COMPACT_ATOMS: atom_id res chain seq x y z
N MET A 1 -15.65 -6.71 -9.09
CA MET A 1 -15.67 -5.28 -8.73
C MET A 1 -14.43 -4.98 -7.92
N PHE A 2 -13.75 -3.85 -8.15
CA PHE A 2 -12.59 -3.43 -7.35
C PHE A 2 -12.98 -2.38 -6.32
N PHE A 3 -12.44 -2.49 -5.11
CA PHE A 3 -12.64 -1.54 -4.02
C PHE A 3 -11.30 -0.89 -3.66
N PHE A 4 -11.28 0.44 -3.65
CA PHE A 4 -10.14 1.25 -3.21
C PHE A 4 -10.57 2.05 -2.00
N CYS A 5 -10.26 1.53 -0.81
CA CYS A 5 -10.57 2.17 0.45
C CYS A 5 -9.41 3.10 0.86
N ILE A 6 -9.69 4.39 1.05
CA ILE A 6 -8.76 5.31 1.72
C ILE A 6 -8.97 5.13 3.22
N SER A 7 -8.03 4.44 3.87
CA SER A 7 -8.10 4.02 5.27
C SER A 7 -7.74 5.13 6.26
N ASP A 8 -8.57 6.17 6.34
CA ASP A 8 -8.35 7.31 7.24
C ASP A 8 -8.49 6.96 8.73
N LEU A 9 -9.33 5.99 9.11
CA LEU A 9 -9.40 5.52 10.50
C LEU A 9 -8.09 4.84 10.94
N HIS A 10 -7.47 4.05 10.06
CA HIS A 10 -6.15 3.46 10.32
C HIS A 10 -5.06 4.51 10.46
N ALA A 11 -5.16 5.64 9.73
CA ALA A 11 -4.20 6.73 9.82
C ALA A 11 -4.14 7.37 11.22
N LEU A 12 -5.24 7.31 11.99
CA LEU A 12 -5.33 7.84 13.36
C LEU A 12 -4.64 6.96 14.42
N THR A 13 -4.19 5.75 14.05
CA THR A 13 -3.48 4.84 14.98
C THR A 13 -2.09 5.36 15.37
N VAL A 14 -1.50 6.21 14.52
CA VAL A 14 -0.24 6.90 14.79
C VAL A 14 -0.57 8.31 15.30
N PHE A 15 -0.03 8.68 16.46
CA PHE A 15 -0.42 9.86 17.23
C PHE A 15 -0.56 11.15 16.38
N PRO A 16 -1.59 11.98 16.60
CA PRO A 16 -1.86 13.20 15.82
C PRO A 16 -0.69 14.21 15.79
N ASN A 17 0.16 14.22 16.80
CA ASN A 17 1.20 15.25 16.99
C ASN A 17 2.38 15.17 16.00
N GLN A 18 2.37 14.21 15.05
CA GLN A 18 3.38 14.10 13.99
C GLN A 18 2.89 14.57 12.62
N ILE A 19 1.61 14.97 12.48
CA ILE A 19 1.03 15.30 11.18
C ILE A 19 1.00 16.82 11.03
N GLN A 20 1.98 17.35 10.30
CA GLN A 20 2.13 18.79 10.03
C GLN A 20 1.06 19.32 9.05
N GLU A 21 0.43 18.42 8.29
CA GLU A 21 -0.58 18.71 7.28
C GLU A 21 -1.95 18.15 7.69
N SER A 22 -3.05 18.83 7.31
CA SER A 22 -4.39 18.33 7.63
C SER A 22 -4.65 16.94 7.04
N LEU A 23 -5.31 16.06 7.81
CA LEU A 23 -5.73 14.73 7.33
C LEU A 23 -6.59 14.84 6.06
N ASN A 24 -7.42 15.89 5.97
CA ASN A 24 -8.25 16.15 4.80
C ASN A 24 -7.43 16.36 3.52
N ASN A 25 -6.34 17.15 3.57
CA ASN A 25 -5.47 17.32 2.41
C ASN A 25 -4.88 15.98 1.97
N ARG A 26 -4.38 15.17 2.91
CA ARG A 26 -3.80 13.86 2.60
C ARG A 26 -4.81 12.90 1.98
N ILE A 27 -6.08 12.97 2.40
CA ILE A 27 -7.18 12.20 1.78
C ILE A 27 -7.36 12.63 0.33
N LEU A 28 -7.47 13.93 0.06
CA LEU A 28 -7.64 14.47 -1.28
C LEU A 28 -6.42 14.20 -2.18
N ASP A 29 -5.21 14.30 -1.64
CA ASP A 29 -3.97 13.96 -2.35
C ASP A 29 -3.92 12.48 -2.71
N THR A 30 -4.32 11.61 -1.77
CA THR A 30 -4.37 10.15 -2.01
C THR A 30 -5.38 9.81 -3.10
N LEU A 31 -6.56 10.43 -3.06
CA LEU A 31 -7.58 10.24 -4.09
C LEU A 31 -7.08 10.73 -5.45
N ALA A 32 -6.53 11.95 -5.51
CA ALA A 32 -5.99 12.49 -6.75
C ALA A 32 -4.87 11.60 -7.32
N LEU A 33 -4.01 11.03 -6.47
CA LEU A 33 -2.99 10.07 -6.88
C LEU A 33 -3.58 8.76 -7.42
N PHE A 34 -4.64 8.21 -6.80
CA PHE A 34 -5.32 7.02 -7.32
C PHE A 34 -5.85 7.27 -8.74
N LEU A 35 -6.57 8.39 -8.94
CA LEU A 35 -7.10 8.78 -10.24
C LEU A 35 -5.97 8.98 -11.27
N SER A 36 -4.86 9.60 -10.86
CA SER A 36 -3.69 9.85 -11.72
C SER A 36 -2.95 8.58 -12.12
N CYS A 37 -3.04 7.53 -11.31
CA CYS A 37 -2.51 6.21 -11.63
C CYS A 37 -3.49 5.36 -12.45
N GLY A 38 -4.66 5.90 -12.83
CA GLY A 38 -5.64 5.25 -13.71
C GLY A 38 -6.77 4.51 -12.99
N VAL A 39 -6.97 4.73 -11.69
CA VAL A 39 -8.17 4.22 -11.01
C VAL A 39 -9.38 4.98 -11.54
N ASP A 40 -10.28 4.26 -12.19
CA ASP A 40 -11.51 4.81 -12.77
C ASP A 40 -12.69 4.63 -11.78
N PRO A 41 -13.24 5.72 -11.19
CA PRO A 41 -14.32 5.65 -10.21
C PRO A 41 -15.66 5.19 -10.82
N ASN A 42 -15.78 5.13 -12.15
CA ASN A 42 -16.95 4.56 -12.81
C ASN A 42 -16.87 3.03 -12.92
N LYS A 43 -15.67 2.46 -12.81
CA LYS A 43 -15.43 1.01 -12.90
C LYS A 43 -15.07 0.36 -11.56
N SER A 44 -14.67 1.18 -10.60
CA SER A 44 -14.22 0.77 -9.27
C SER A 44 -14.88 1.61 -8.20
N THR A 45 -15.06 1.07 -7.01
CA THR A 45 -15.58 1.82 -5.87
C THR A 45 -14.41 2.41 -5.09
N VAL A 46 -14.19 3.72 -5.23
CA VAL A 46 -13.18 4.48 -4.48
C VAL A 46 -13.86 5.27 -3.39
N PHE A 47 -13.51 5.06 -2.12
CA PHE A 47 -14.25 5.66 -1.01
C PHE A 47 -13.36 5.89 0.21
N LEU A 48 -13.81 6.77 1.10
CA LEU A 48 -13.17 7.03 2.39
C LEU A 48 -13.73 6.07 3.45
N GLN A 49 -12.85 5.42 4.22
CA GLN A 49 -13.24 4.41 5.21
C GLN A 49 -14.24 4.97 6.22
N SER A 50 -13.98 6.14 6.79
CA SER A 50 -14.87 6.80 7.77
C SER A 50 -16.25 7.15 7.23
N HIS A 51 -16.43 7.23 5.90
CA HIS A 51 -17.74 7.45 5.30
C HIS A 51 -18.62 6.18 5.29
N VAL A 52 -18.11 5.01 5.63
CA VAL A 52 -18.86 3.76 5.62
C VAL A 52 -18.90 3.20 7.05
N LEU A 53 -19.98 3.51 7.77
CA LEU A 53 -20.12 3.22 9.21
C LEU A 53 -20.07 1.71 9.52
N GLU A 54 -20.40 0.87 8.54
CA GLU A 54 -20.40 -0.58 8.70
C GLU A 54 -19.01 -1.12 9.06
N HIS A 55 -17.92 -0.42 8.72
CA HIS A 55 -16.54 -0.78 9.09
C HIS A 55 -16.37 -0.89 10.60
N THR A 56 -16.78 0.16 11.33
CA THR A 56 -16.62 0.20 12.79
C THR A 56 -17.61 -0.71 13.49
N GLN A 57 -18.81 -0.88 12.93
CA GLN A 57 -19.82 -1.82 13.44
C GLN A 57 -19.35 -3.26 13.33
N LEU A 58 -18.84 -3.67 12.15
CA LEU A 58 -18.32 -5.02 11.98
C LEU A 58 -17.03 -5.22 12.77
N TYR A 59 -16.15 -4.21 12.84
CA TYR A 59 -14.96 -4.25 13.70
C TYR A 59 -15.31 -4.62 15.15
N TRP A 60 -16.34 -3.99 15.72
CA TRP A 60 -16.77 -4.31 17.08
C TRP A 60 -17.22 -5.76 17.22
N ILE A 61 -18.03 -6.25 16.28
CA ILE A 61 -18.47 -7.65 16.26
C ILE A 61 -17.27 -8.60 16.17
N LEU A 62 -16.37 -8.37 15.21
CA LEU A 62 -15.19 -9.21 14.96
C LEU A 62 -14.16 -9.17 16.10
N SER A 63 -14.19 -8.15 16.96
CA SER A 63 -13.36 -8.12 18.17
C SER A 63 -13.64 -9.30 19.11
N ASN A 64 -14.89 -9.78 19.15
CA ASN A 64 -15.28 -10.98 19.91
C ASN A 64 -14.76 -12.30 19.29
N PHE A 65 -14.27 -12.23 18.06
CA PHE A 65 -13.65 -13.33 17.31
C PHE A 65 -12.16 -13.11 17.12
N SER A 66 -11.53 -12.22 17.89
CA SER A 66 -10.11 -11.89 17.79
C SER A 66 -9.47 -12.06 19.17
N TYR A 67 -8.47 -12.94 19.30
CA TYR A 67 -7.89 -13.21 20.61
C TYR A 67 -6.71 -12.29 20.92
N PHE A 68 -6.62 -11.85 22.17
CA PHE A 68 -5.55 -10.98 22.66
C PHE A 68 -4.15 -11.51 22.31
N GLY A 69 -3.93 -12.82 22.46
CA GLY A 69 -2.66 -13.46 22.14
C GLY A 69 -2.28 -13.37 20.66
N GLU A 70 -3.25 -13.39 19.74
CA GLU A 70 -2.98 -13.24 18.30
C GLU A 70 -2.49 -11.83 17.99
N LEU A 71 -3.18 -10.83 18.55
CA LEU A 71 -2.86 -9.41 18.37
C LEU A 71 -1.52 -9.04 19.01
N SER A 72 -1.24 -9.53 20.23
CA SER A 72 0.03 -9.24 20.94
C SER A 72 1.26 -9.84 20.28
N ARG A 73 1.08 -10.89 19.48
CA ARG A 73 2.16 -11.54 18.70
C ARG A 73 2.41 -10.88 17.34
N MET A 74 1.60 -9.91 16.92
CA MET A 74 1.77 -9.24 15.62
C MET A 74 3.13 -8.54 15.53
N THR A 75 3.88 -8.85 14.48
CA THR A 75 5.23 -8.31 14.26
C THR A 75 5.18 -6.79 14.08
N GLN A 76 4.15 -6.28 13.38
CA GLN A 76 3.95 -4.85 13.20
C GLN A 76 3.65 -4.12 14.51
N PHE A 77 2.86 -4.72 15.39
CA PHE A 77 2.60 -4.18 16.73
C PHE A 77 3.90 -4.07 17.52
N LYS A 78 4.65 -5.18 17.65
CA LYS A 78 5.94 -5.20 18.37
C LYS A 78 6.94 -4.20 17.79
N TYR A 79 7.04 -4.11 16.47
CA TYR A 79 7.93 -3.17 15.80
C TYR A 79 7.56 -1.71 16.10
N LYS A 80 6.28 -1.34 15.95
CA LYS A 80 5.81 0.04 16.21
C LYS A 80 5.90 0.42 17.69
N VAL A 81 5.70 -0.53 18.60
CA VAL A 81 5.93 -0.33 20.04
C VAL A 81 7.42 -0.07 20.33
N ASN A 82 8.31 -0.87 19.74
CA ASN A 82 9.75 -0.71 19.92
C ASN A 82 10.30 0.60 19.34
N LEU A 83 9.69 1.15 18.30
CA LEU A 83 10.02 2.48 17.78
C LEU A 83 9.56 3.62 18.69
N ASN A 84 8.50 3.40 19.47
CA ASN A 84 7.83 4.43 20.28
C ASN A 84 7.91 4.11 21.77
N LYS A 85 9.06 3.64 22.27
CA LYS A 85 9.24 3.22 23.68
C LYS A 85 8.87 4.28 24.73
N ASN A 86 8.86 5.56 24.34
CA ASN A 86 8.63 6.70 25.22
C ASN A 86 7.22 7.31 25.07
N ILE A 87 6.33 6.68 24.29
CA ILE A 87 4.98 7.19 24.01
C ILE A 87 3.94 6.15 24.45
N PRO A 88 2.82 6.57 25.07
CA PRO A 88 1.73 5.65 25.38
C PRO A 88 1.25 4.87 24.15
N ILE A 89 1.12 3.56 24.29
CA ILE A 89 0.61 2.68 23.24
C ILE A 89 -0.93 2.76 23.29
N ASN A 90 -1.54 3.28 22.23
CA ASN A 90 -3.00 3.36 22.16
C ASN A 90 -3.62 1.98 21.83
N LEU A 91 -4.87 1.79 22.23
CA LEU A 91 -5.62 0.57 21.92
C LEU A 91 -5.77 0.37 20.40
N SER A 92 -5.95 1.46 19.65
CA SER A 92 -6.15 1.39 18.21
C SER A 92 -4.94 0.82 17.47
N LEU A 93 -3.71 1.07 17.91
CA LEU A 93 -2.50 0.45 17.36
C LEU A 93 -2.44 -1.07 17.63
N PHE A 94 -3.05 -1.53 18.72
CA PHE A 94 -3.17 -2.95 19.02
C PHE A 94 -4.29 -3.64 18.23
N SER A 95 -5.44 -2.97 18.08
CA SER A 95 -6.66 -3.55 17.52
C SER A 95 -6.89 -3.28 16.03
N TYR A 96 -6.11 -2.41 15.37
CA TYR A 96 -6.29 -2.12 13.94
C TYR A 96 -6.28 -3.36 13.02
N PRO A 97 -5.57 -4.48 13.31
CA PRO A 97 -5.67 -5.67 12.47
C PRO A 97 -7.09 -6.25 12.41
N VAL A 98 -7.90 -6.05 13.46
CA VAL A 98 -9.32 -6.42 13.48
C VAL A 98 -10.14 -5.46 12.62
N LEU A 99 -9.82 -4.16 12.61
CA LEU A 99 -10.45 -3.20 11.73
C LEU A 99 -10.15 -3.52 10.26
N MET A 100 -8.91 -3.93 9.97
CA MET A 100 -8.53 -4.43 8.64
C MET A 100 -9.33 -5.68 8.24
N ALA A 101 -9.65 -6.58 9.19
CA ALA A 101 -10.53 -7.70 8.92
C ALA A 101 -11.94 -7.24 8.53
N ALA A 102 -12.49 -6.27 9.26
CA ALA A 102 -13.79 -5.68 8.92
C ALA A 102 -13.78 -5.04 7.52
N ASP A 103 -12.73 -4.29 7.20
CA ASP A 103 -12.55 -3.62 5.91
C ASP A 103 -12.62 -4.59 4.73
N ILE A 104 -12.09 -5.81 4.91
CA ILE A 104 -12.03 -6.84 3.87
C ILE A 104 -13.31 -7.66 3.81
N LEU A 105 -13.82 -8.10 4.97
CA LEU A 105 -14.92 -9.07 5.04
C LEU A 105 -16.28 -8.46 4.71
N LEU A 106 -16.48 -7.15 4.92
CA LEU A 106 -17.73 -6.45 4.55
C LEU A 106 -18.10 -6.60 3.07
N TYR A 107 -17.11 -6.71 2.20
CA TYR A 107 -17.30 -6.73 0.75
C TYR A 107 -17.24 -8.13 0.14
N GLN A 108 -17.24 -9.19 0.95
CA GLN A 108 -17.11 -10.58 0.46
C GLN A 108 -15.88 -10.76 -0.44
N THR A 109 -14.77 -10.17 0.00
CA THR A 109 -13.57 -10.01 -0.82
C THR A 109 -12.88 -11.34 -1.11
N ASN A 110 -12.72 -11.69 -2.38
CA ASN A 110 -11.98 -12.89 -2.80
C ASN A 110 -10.46 -12.71 -2.71
N PHE A 111 -9.97 -11.50 -3.01
CA PHE A 111 -8.55 -11.25 -3.19
C PHE A 111 -8.12 -9.91 -2.60
N VAL A 112 -6.98 -9.90 -1.92
CA VAL A 112 -6.39 -8.68 -1.35
C VAL A 112 -4.95 -8.55 -1.83
N PRO A 113 -4.58 -7.45 -2.50
CA PRO A 113 -3.19 -7.14 -2.81
C PRO A 113 -2.50 -6.68 -1.53
N VAL A 114 -1.57 -7.49 -1.01
CA VAL A 114 -0.81 -7.15 0.20
C VAL A 114 0.68 -7.27 -0.03
N GLY A 115 1.45 -6.35 0.56
CA GLY A 115 2.88 -6.52 0.70
C GLY A 115 3.21 -7.64 1.68
N LEU A 116 4.41 -8.22 1.58
CA LEU A 116 4.90 -9.24 2.51
C LEU A 116 4.77 -8.81 3.99
N ASP A 117 4.90 -7.52 4.26
CA ASP A 117 4.81 -6.91 5.59
C ASP A 117 3.40 -6.95 6.22
N GLN A 118 2.35 -7.20 5.40
CA GLN A 118 0.95 -7.29 5.82
C GLN A 118 0.40 -8.72 5.76
N LYS A 119 1.23 -9.72 5.40
CA LYS A 119 0.82 -11.12 5.29
C LYS A 119 0.19 -11.64 6.59
N GLN A 120 0.81 -11.35 7.72
CA GLN A 120 0.34 -11.78 9.05
C GLN A 120 -1.05 -11.21 9.39
N HIS A 121 -1.36 -9.97 8.96
CA HIS A 121 -2.69 -9.42 9.18
C HIS A 121 -3.73 -10.14 8.31
N LEU A 122 -3.40 -10.51 7.07
CA LEU A 122 -4.35 -11.25 6.24
C LEU A 122 -4.59 -12.67 6.77
N GLU A 123 -3.56 -13.33 7.31
CA GLU A 123 -3.71 -14.61 8.03
C GLU A 123 -4.66 -14.46 9.23
N LEU A 124 -4.60 -13.34 9.96
CA LEU A 124 -5.59 -13.02 11.00
C LEU A 124 -6.99 -12.84 10.41
N VAL A 125 -7.15 -12.12 9.30
CA VAL A 125 -8.46 -11.94 8.63
C VAL A 125 -9.08 -13.29 8.27
N GLN A 126 -8.28 -14.20 7.68
CA GLN A 126 -8.72 -15.56 7.36
C GLN A 126 -9.11 -16.32 8.63
N SER A 127 -8.31 -16.23 9.69
CA SER A 127 -8.59 -16.91 10.97
C SER A 127 -9.87 -16.40 11.65
N ILE A 128 -10.12 -15.09 11.60
CA ILE A 128 -11.36 -14.48 12.10
C ILE A 128 -12.56 -14.98 11.28
N ALA A 129 -12.45 -14.93 9.95
CA ALA A 129 -13.52 -15.37 9.05
C ALA A 129 -13.83 -16.86 9.22
N HIS A 130 -12.82 -17.73 9.31
CA HIS A 130 -12.99 -19.15 9.58
C HIS A 130 -13.66 -19.41 10.92
N ARG A 131 -13.27 -18.70 12.00
CA ARG A 131 -13.92 -18.85 13.31
C ARG A 131 -15.38 -18.45 13.28
N PHE A 132 -15.69 -17.32 12.65
CA PHE A 132 -17.06 -16.86 12.51
C PHE A 132 -17.88 -17.87 11.69
N ASN A 133 -17.35 -18.31 10.54
CA ASN A 133 -18.06 -19.25 9.68
C ASN A 133 -18.26 -20.62 10.34
N LYS A 134 -17.26 -21.12 11.07
CA LYS A 134 -17.38 -22.37 11.81
C LYS A 134 -18.52 -22.32 12.84
N LYS A 135 -18.77 -21.15 13.43
CA LYS A 135 -19.81 -20.97 14.45
C LYS A 135 -21.19 -20.76 13.84
N TYR A 136 -21.30 -20.04 12.72
CA TYR A 136 -22.58 -19.57 12.20
C TYR A 136 -22.89 -19.96 10.74
N GLY A 137 -22.10 -20.84 10.14
CA GLY A 137 -22.20 -21.22 8.73
C GLY A 137 -21.39 -20.32 7.79
N ASP A 138 -21.40 -20.61 6.49
CA ASP A 138 -20.56 -19.91 5.50
C ASP A 138 -21.03 -18.48 5.22
N ILE A 139 -20.68 -17.53 6.11
CA ILE A 139 -21.10 -16.12 6.04
C ILE A 139 -20.08 -15.25 5.31
N PHE A 140 -18.80 -15.44 5.61
CA PHE A 140 -17.72 -14.66 5.02
C PHE A 140 -16.96 -15.44 3.96
N THR A 141 -16.70 -14.79 2.83
CA THR A 141 -15.69 -15.22 1.86
C THR A 141 -14.30 -15.14 2.50
N ILE A 142 -13.51 -16.22 2.38
CA ILE A 142 -12.13 -16.27 2.88
C ILE A 142 -11.19 -15.63 1.84
N PRO A 143 -10.56 -14.47 2.13
CA PRO A 143 -9.76 -13.76 1.15
C PRO A 143 -8.41 -14.45 0.89
N SER A 144 -7.97 -14.46 -0.36
CA SER A 144 -6.65 -14.94 -0.79
C SER A 144 -5.68 -13.78 -1.11
N ILE A 145 -4.38 -14.03 -1.02
CA ILE A 145 -3.34 -13.05 -1.38
C ILE A 145 -3.18 -13.01 -2.89
N ILE A 146 -3.14 -11.81 -3.47
CA ILE A 146 -2.52 -11.60 -4.79
C ILE A 146 -1.07 -11.19 -4.58
N LEU A 147 -0.14 -12.07 -4.96
CA LEU A 147 1.27 -11.73 -5.12
C LEU A 147 1.49 -11.33 -6.57
N ASN A 148 1.80 -10.05 -6.83
CA ASN A 148 2.23 -9.64 -8.16
C ASN A 148 3.62 -10.22 -8.44
N ASN A 149 3.83 -10.86 -9.59
CA ASN A 149 5.13 -11.49 -9.90
C ASN A 149 6.21 -10.50 -10.37
N ILE A 150 5.83 -9.29 -10.80
CA ILE A 150 6.75 -8.26 -11.33
C ILE A 150 6.62 -6.99 -10.47
N GLY A 151 7.75 -6.40 -10.06
CA GLY A 151 7.78 -5.15 -9.28
C GLY A 151 7.34 -5.26 -7.81
N TYR A 152 7.13 -6.48 -7.28
CA TYR A 152 6.62 -6.69 -5.91
C TYR A 152 7.51 -6.14 -4.80
N LYS A 153 8.79 -5.90 -5.10
CA LYS A 153 9.78 -5.43 -4.14
C LYS A 153 10.78 -4.50 -4.81
N ILE A 154 10.51 -3.20 -4.69
CA ILE A 154 11.48 -2.15 -4.98
C ILE A 154 12.25 -1.83 -3.70
N MET A 155 13.57 -1.86 -3.79
CA MET A 155 14.48 -1.68 -2.66
C MET A 155 14.86 -0.21 -2.50
N ALA A 156 15.31 0.14 -1.29
CA ALA A 156 15.81 1.46 -0.98
C ALA A 156 17.06 1.79 -1.82
N LEU A 157 17.14 3.01 -2.34
CA LEU A 157 18.20 3.39 -3.30
C LEU A 157 19.61 3.38 -2.70
N GLN A 158 19.79 3.76 -1.43
CA GLN A 158 21.11 3.78 -0.78
C GLN A 158 21.35 2.55 0.12
N ASN A 159 20.30 1.77 0.41
CA ASN A 159 20.42 0.51 1.13
C ASN A 159 19.58 -0.57 0.41
N PRO A 160 20.11 -1.18 -0.65
CA PRO A 160 19.36 -2.08 -1.53
C PRO A 160 19.01 -3.43 -0.89
N ILE A 161 19.42 -3.67 0.36
CA ILE A 161 19.03 -4.85 1.17
C ILE A 161 17.70 -4.59 1.89
N LYS A 162 17.34 -3.31 2.11
CA LYS A 162 16.09 -2.90 2.76
C LYS A 162 15.03 -2.53 1.71
N LYS A 163 13.77 -2.92 1.94
CA LYS A 163 12.63 -2.49 1.10
C LYS A 163 12.47 -0.97 1.18
N MET A 164 12.16 -0.32 0.06
CA MET A 164 11.82 1.10 0.05
C MET A 164 10.61 1.35 0.95
N SER A 165 10.69 2.37 1.81
CA SER A 165 9.62 2.72 2.75
C SER A 165 9.29 4.21 2.69
N LYS A 166 8.00 4.52 2.75
CA LYS A 166 7.50 5.90 2.89
C LYS A 166 7.91 6.53 4.23
N SER A 167 8.17 5.71 5.24
CA SER A 167 8.54 6.13 6.60
C SER A 167 10.03 5.95 6.91
N ASP A 168 10.88 5.80 5.89
CA ASP A 168 12.34 5.76 6.12
C ASP A 168 12.84 7.14 6.56
N ILE A 169 13.71 7.18 7.56
CA ILE A 169 14.34 8.41 8.07
C ILE A 169 15.23 9.01 6.98
N ASN A 170 15.91 8.17 6.19
CA ASN A 170 16.70 8.64 5.06
C ASN A 170 15.82 8.76 3.81
N LEU A 171 15.35 9.96 3.52
CA LEU A 171 14.51 10.26 2.35
C LEU A 171 15.18 9.96 1.00
N ASN A 172 16.52 9.86 0.94
CA ASN A 172 17.23 9.48 -0.29
C ASN A 172 17.04 8.01 -0.65
N ASN A 173 16.54 7.17 0.26
CA ASN A 173 16.19 5.79 -0.03
C ASN A 173 14.93 5.63 -0.88
N SER A 174 14.09 6.66 -0.95
CA SER A 174 12.75 6.57 -1.54
C SER A 174 12.52 7.66 -2.59
N ILE A 175 11.82 7.29 -3.66
CA ILE A 175 11.30 8.25 -4.65
C ILE A 175 9.80 8.37 -4.43
N PHE A 176 9.32 9.57 -4.10
CA PHE A 176 7.88 9.84 -4.01
C PHE A 176 7.34 10.29 -5.37
N LEU A 177 6.09 9.95 -5.67
CA LEU A 177 5.45 10.29 -6.94
C LEU A 177 5.32 11.81 -7.15
N LEU A 178 5.31 12.59 -6.07
CA LEU A 178 5.22 14.05 -6.08
C LEU A 178 6.56 14.73 -5.77
N ASP A 179 7.68 13.97 -5.73
CA ASP A 179 9.00 14.58 -5.59
C ASP A 179 9.29 15.48 -6.80
N ASP A 180 9.99 16.59 -6.55
CA ASP A 180 10.52 17.43 -7.62
C ASP A 180 11.46 16.63 -8.53
N ILE A 181 11.40 16.89 -9.83
CA ILE A 181 12.25 16.19 -10.82
C ILE A 181 13.73 16.36 -10.49
N LYS A 182 14.17 17.52 -9.98
CA LYS A 182 15.56 17.74 -9.55
C LYS A 182 15.96 16.80 -8.41
N LEU A 183 15.06 16.60 -7.45
CA LEU A 183 15.28 15.70 -6.30
C LEU A 183 15.34 14.23 -6.76
N ILE A 184 14.44 13.82 -7.65
CA ILE A 184 14.43 12.48 -8.26
C ILE A 184 15.76 12.19 -8.96
N ARG A 185 16.24 13.14 -9.78
CA ARG A 185 17.55 13.03 -10.46
C ARG A 185 18.68 12.81 -9.47
N MET A 186 18.75 13.65 -8.43
CA MET A 186 19.79 13.54 -7.41
C MET A 186 19.75 12.18 -6.70
N LYS A 187 18.56 11.72 -6.28
CA LYS A 187 18.38 10.45 -5.56
C LYS A 187 18.80 9.26 -6.41
N LEU A 188 18.36 9.19 -7.67
CA LEU A 188 18.67 8.07 -8.55
C LEU A 188 20.15 8.04 -8.97
N GLN A 189 20.76 9.20 -9.22
CA GLN A 189 22.21 9.28 -9.51
C GLN A 189 23.04 8.73 -8.34
N LYS A 190 22.64 9.08 -7.11
CA LYS A 190 23.25 8.62 -5.85
C LYS A 190 22.81 7.22 -5.39
N ALA A 191 22.03 6.49 -6.19
CA ALA A 191 21.66 5.11 -5.85
C ALA A 191 22.92 4.24 -5.73
N LEU A 192 22.98 3.39 -4.71
CA LEU A 192 24.13 2.53 -4.44
C LEU A 192 24.27 1.49 -5.57
N THR A 193 25.49 1.32 -6.07
CA THR A 193 25.89 0.25 -7.00
C THR A 193 27.12 -0.45 -6.43
N ASP A 194 27.49 -1.60 -7.00
CA ASP A 194 28.75 -2.25 -6.67
C ASP A 194 29.96 -1.51 -7.28
N SER A 195 31.15 -2.02 -6.97
CA SER A 195 32.44 -1.48 -7.42
C SER A 195 33.12 -2.36 -8.47
N ASN A 196 32.38 -3.22 -9.18
CA ASN A 196 32.97 -4.07 -10.21
C ASN A 196 33.62 -3.22 -11.32
N ASN A 197 34.81 -3.62 -11.73
CA ASN A 197 35.54 -3.02 -12.83
C ASN A 197 36.06 -4.14 -13.76
N PRO A 198 35.57 -4.25 -15.01
CA PRO A 198 34.60 -3.35 -15.66
C PRO A 198 33.18 -3.44 -15.06
N PRO A 199 32.37 -2.38 -15.18
CA PRO A 199 30.98 -2.39 -14.72
C PRO A 199 30.15 -3.42 -15.52
N GLN A 200 29.23 -4.10 -14.84
CA GLN A 200 28.37 -5.12 -15.45
C GLN A 200 26.92 -4.92 -14.99
N VAL A 201 26.01 -4.63 -15.92
CA VAL A 201 24.57 -4.45 -15.65
C VAL A 201 23.87 -5.80 -15.68
N ILE A 202 24.11 -6.61 -14.65
CA ILE A 202 23.59 -7.97 -14.51
C ILE A 202 22.74 -8.07 -13.24
N TYR A 203 21.67 -8.85 -13.32
CA TYR A 203 20.79 -9.15 -12.22
C TYR A 203 21.38 -10.25 -11.34
N ASP A 204 21.97 -9.82 -10.23
CA ASP A 204 22.43 -10.67 -9.14
C ASP A 204 22.00 -10.02 -7.82
N LYS A 205 21.04 -10.64 -7.13
CA LYS A 205 20.48 -10.10 -5.88
C LYS A 205 21.48 -10.17 -4.72
N ASP A 206 22.39 -11.13 -4.75
CA ASP A 206 23.28 -11.42 -3.63
C ASP A 206 24.55 -10.59 -3.76
N ASN A 207 25.15 -10.54 -4.96
CA ASN A 207 26.41 -9.83 -5.19
C ASN A 207 26.22 -8.41 -5.73
N LYS A 208 25.09 -8.11 -6.40
CA LYS A 208 24.84 -6.81 -7.07
C LYS A 208 23.46 -6.23 -6.72
N PRO A 209 23.05 -6.17 -5.44
CA PRO A 209 21.68 -5.82 -5.04
C PRO A 209 21.23 -4.44 -5.55
N GLY A 210 22.15 -3.47 -5.63
CA GLY A 210 21.87 -2.15 -6.18
C GLY A 210 21.52 -2.17 -7.67
N ILE A 211 22.33 -2.85 -8.49
CA ILE A 211 22.08 -3.00 -9.94
C ILE A 211 20.81 -3.79 -10.19
N SER A 212 20.62 -4.90 -9.46
CA SER A 212 19.40 -5.72 -9.52
C SER A 212 18.14 -4.92 -9.21
N ASN A 213 18.20 -4.02 -8.23
CA ASN A 213 17.09 -3.13 -7.91
C ASN A 213 16.79 -2.17 -9.07
N LEU A 214 17.81 -1.53 -9.65
CA LEU A 214 17.62 -0.60 -10.78
C LEU A 214 17.10 -1.31 -12.04
N LEU A 215 17.58 -2.52 -12.34
CA LEU A 215 17.03 -3.38 -13.41
C LEU A 215 15.56 -3.75 -13.15
N MET A 216 15.20 -4.06 -11.90
CA MET A 216 13.82 -4.34 -11.52
C MET A 216 12.91 -3.13 -11.70
N ILE A 217 13.36 -1.92 -11.33
CA ILE A 217 12.62 -0.68 -11.57
C ILE A 217 12.43 -0.50 -13.08
N LEU A 218 13.50 -0.62 -13.87
CA LEU A 218 13.42 -0.44 -15.33
C LEU A 218 12.47 -1.45 -15.99
N SER A 219 12.56 -2.72 -15.60
CA SER A 219 11.67 -3.78 -16.06
C SER A 219 10.21 -3.49 -15.71
N SER A 220 9.95 -2.98 -14.50
CA SER A 220 8.60 -2.63 -14.05
C SER A 220 8.00 -1.45 -14.83
N LEU A 221 8.82 -0.47 -15.21
CA LEU A 221 8.36 0.71 -15.98
C LEU A 221 8.17 0.40 -17.46
N THR A 222 9.01 -0.46 -18.04
CA THR A 222 9.03 -0.74 -19.48
C THR A 222 8.27 -2.01 -19.89
N GLY A 223 7.98 -2.90 -18.94
CA GLY A 223 7.45 -4.25 -19.22
C GLY A 223 8.46 -5.21 -19.86
N LYS A 224 9.70 -4.77 -20.12
CA LYS A 224 10.76 -5.63 -20.68
C LYS A 224 11.23 -6.64 -19.64
N LYS A 225 11.49 -7.89 -20.07
CA LYS A 225 12.09 -8.92 -19.22
C LYS A 225 13.53 -8.53 -18.84
N ILE A 226 13.93 -8.80 -17.60
CA ILE A 226 15.27 -8.51 -17.09
C ILE A 226 16.35 -9.11 -18.00
N SER A 227 16.20 -10.35 -18.45
CA SER A 227 17.16 -10.99 -19.37
C SER A 227 17.37 -10.25 -20.68
N LYS A 228 16.36 -9.51 -21.18
CA LYS A 228 16.51 -8.65 -22.36
C LYS A 228 17.23 -7.35 -22.02
N LEU A 229 16.99 -6.80 -20.84
CA LEU A 229 17.65 -5.59 -20.37
C LEU A 229 19.15 -5.85 -20.13
N GLU A 230 19.53 -7.01 -19.58
CA GLU A 230 20.94 -7.37 -19.38
C GLU A 230 21.72 -7.38 -20.71
N LEU A 231 21.11 -7.91 -21.78
CA LEU A 231 21.68 -7.87 -23.13
C LEU A 231 21.75 -6.44 -23.70
N GLU A 232 20.71 -5.64 -23.48
CA GLU A 232 20.64 -4.24 -23.94
C GLU A 232 21.71 -3.36 -23.28
N PHE A 233 22.07 -3.65 -22.02
CA PHE A 233 23.01 -2.86 -21.22
C PHE A 233 24.37 -3.53 -20.99
N GLU A 234 24.70 -4.59 -21.72
CA GLU A 234 25.95 -5.36 -21.54
C GLU A 234 27.21 -4.47 -21.56
N ARG A 235 27.22 -3.45 -22.44
CA ARG A 235 28.35 -2.53 -22.63
C ARG A 235 28.20 -1.18 -21.91
N TYR A 236 27.16 -1.03 -21.09
CA TYR A 236 26.90 0.24 -20.43
C TYR A 236 27.71 0.39 -19.14
N THR A 237 28.21 1.59 -18.90
CA THR A 237 28.66 1.99 -17.56
C THR A 237 27.44 2.18 -16.65
N TYR A 238 27.63 2.06 -15.33
CA TYR A 238 26.56 2.31 -14.36
C TYR A 238 25.98 3.72 -14.47
N GLN A 239 26.81 4.72 -14.82
CA GLN A 239 26.35 6.08 -15.04
C GLN A 239 25.40 6.18 -16.23
N ASN A 240 25.75 5.57 -17.37
CA ASN A 240 24.90 5.58 -18.57
C ASN A 240 23.60 4.81 -18.33
N PHE A 241 23.68 3.67 -17.64
CA PHE A 241 22.49 2.89 -17.26
C PHE A 241 21.55 3.67 -16.35
N LYS A 242 22.08 4.31 -15.29
CA LYS A 242 21.30 5.19 -14.40
C LYS A 242 20.66 6.35 -15.16
N LYS A 243 21.37 6.96 -16.11
CA LYS A 243 20.84 8.05 -16.94
C LYS A 243 19.65 7.57 -17.78
N TYR A 244 19.78 6.43 -18.45
CA TYR A 244 18.69 5.84 -19.23
C TYR A 244 17.45 5.54 -18.37
N LEU A 245 17.64 4.90 -17.21
CA LEU A 245 16.56 4.64 -16.27
C LEU A 245 15.91 5.94 -15.77
N LEU A 246 16.72 6.97 -15.50
CA LEU A 246 16.23 8.27 -15.04
C LEU A 246 15.28 8.92 -16.04
N ASP A 247 15.62 8.89 -17.33
CA ASP A 247 14.82 9.51 -18.38
C ASP A 247 13.42 8.85 -18.46
N ILE A 248 13.37 7.51 -18.44
CA ILE A 248 12.11 6.74 -18.42
C ILE A 248 11.31 7.01 -17.15
N LEU A 249 11.96 7.02 -15.99
CA LEU A 249 11.30 7.27 -14.72
C LEU A 249 10.67 8.67 -14.68
N ILE A 250 11.39 9.69 -15.16
CA ILE A 250 10.90 11.06 -15.22
C ILE A 250 9.70 11.18 -16.15
N GLU A 251 9.72 10.52 -17.32
CA GLU A 251 8.58 10.53 -18.24
C GLU A 251 7.30 10.00 -17.56
N VAL A 252 7.41 8.87 -16.86
CA VAL A 252 6.28 8.26 -16.13
C VAL A 252 5.81 9.16 -15.00
N ILE A 253 6.73 9.70 -14.19
CA ILE A 253 6.39 10.57 -13.06
C ILE A 253 5.72 11.86 -13.55
N LEU A 254 6.23 12.50 -14.61
CA LEU A 254 5.64 13.71 -15.16
C LEU A 254 4.21 13.49 -15.66
N LYS A 255 3.93 12.33 -16.27
CA LYS A 255 2.57 11.97 -16.67
C LYS A 255 1.64 11.88 -15.46
N ILE A 256 2.07 11.21 -14.39
CA ILE A 256 1.30 11.09 -13.15
C ILE A 256 1.11 12.46 -12.48
N GLN A 257 2.17 13.26 -12.35
CA GLN A 257 2.14 14.59 -11.73
C GLN A 257 1.22 15.54 -12.51
N LYS A 258 1.26 15.51 -13.84
CA LYS A 258 0.35 16.32 -14.68
C LYS A 258 -1.11 16.00 -14.39
N SER A 259 -1.48 14.72 -14.39
CA SER A 259 -2.84 14.29 -14.04
C SER A 259 -3.20 14.65 -12.59
N TYR A 260 -2.25 14.49 -11.67
CA TYR A 260 -2.45 14.80 -10.26
C TYR A 260 -2.82 16.26 -10.05
N PHE A 261 -2.05 17.20 -10.63
CA PHE A 261 -2.34 18.62 -10.48
C PHE A 261 -3.63 19.06 -11.18
N ILE A 262 -4.13 18.29 -12.16
CA ILE A 262 -5.45 18.51 -12.75
C ILE A 262 -6.54 18.09 -11.75
N PHE A 263 -6.51 16.84 -11.28
CA PHE A 263 -7.53 16.34 -10.35
C PHE A 263 -7.53 17.10 -9.03
N ARG A 264 -6.34 17.44 -8.50
CA ARG A 264 -6.21 18.04 -7.17
C ARG A 264 -6.76 19.45 -7.06
N LYS A 265 -6.89 20.16 -8.19
CA LYS A 265 -7.51 21.50 -8.27
C LYS A 265 -9.03 21.45 -8.12
N ASP A 266 -9.66 20.35 -8.54
CA ASP A 266 -11.11 20.20 -8.48
C ASP A 266 -11.54 19.46 -7.20
N ILE A 267 -11.53 20.20 -6.10
CA ILE A 267 -11.87 19.67 -4.77
C ILE A 267 -13.32 19.18 -4.73
N TYR A 268 -14.23 19.85 -5.45
CA TYR A 268 -15.64 19.46 -5.50
C TYR A 268 -15.82 18.10 -6.17
N TYR A 269 -15.18 17.89 -7.32
CA TYR A 269 -15.19 16.59 -8.00
C TYR A 269 -14.61 15.47 -7.13
N LEU A 270 -13.51 15.72 -6.41
CA LEU A 270 -12.94 14.75 -5.48
C LEU A 270 -13.90 14.37 -4.36
N HIS A 271 -14.60 15.33 -3.75
CA HIS A 271 -15.63 15.05 -2.76
C HIS A 271 -16.83 14.29 -3.33
N GLU A 272 -17.24 14.61 -4.56
CA GLU A 272 -18.31 13.90 -5.25
C GLU A 272 -17.95 12.42 -5.45
N ILE A 273 -16.71 12.13 -5.90
CA ILE A 273 -16.22 10.75 -6.01
C ILE A 273 -16.30 10.02 -4.66
N LEU A 274 -15.82 10.64 -3.57
CA LEU A 274 -15.87 10.01 -2.25
C LEU A 274 -17.29 9.75 -1.76
N LYS A 275 -18.22 10.67 -2.06
CA LYS A 275 -19.64 10.52 -1.71
C LYS A 275 -20.26 9.36 -2.49
N ASN A 276 -20.14 9.37 -3.82
CA ASN A 276 -20.72 8.35 -4.70
C ASN A 276 -20.08 6.97 -4.40
N GLY A 277 -18.77 6.96 -4.14
CA GLY A 277 -18.05 5.77 -3.73
C GLY A 277 -18.54 5.20 -2.40
N ALA A 278 -18.78 6.05 -1.39
CA ALA A 278 -19.33 5.61 -0.10
C ALA A 278 -20.75 5.06 -0.25
N GLU A 279 -21.60 5.68 -1.07
CA GLU A 279 -22.94 5.17 -1.37
C GLU A 279 -22.88 3.79 -2.03
N ASN A 280 -21.99 3.61 -3.01
CA ASN A 280 -21.78 2.32 -3.66
C ASN A 280 -21.21 1.27 -2.70
N ALA A 281 -20.23 1.62 -1.87
CA ALA A 281 -19.67 0.73 -0.86
C ALA A 281 -20.74 0.27 0.14
N ARG A 282 -21.62 1.18 0.59
CA ARG A 282 -22.72 0.88 1.53
C ARG A 282 -23.71 -0.15 0.99
N LYS A 283 -23.93 -0.22 -0.34
CA LYS A 283 -24.81 -1.25 -0.94
C LYS A 283 -24.33 -2.67 -0.62
N TYR A 284 -23.01 -2.88 -0.56
CA TYR A 284 -22.41 -4.17 -0.24
C TYR A 284 -22.22 -4.35 1.26
N SER A 285 -21.64 -3.35 1.94
CA SER A 285 -21.30 -3.46 3.37
C SER A 285 -22.56 -3.63 4.23
N LYS A 286 -23.65 -2.91 3.95
CA LYS A 286 -24.92 -3.06 4.68
C LYS A 286 -25.50 -4.45 4.55
N LYS A 287 -25.43 -5.05 3.36
CA LYS A 287 -25.95 -6.39 3.12
C LYS A 287 -25.20 -7.41 3.99
N THR A 288 -23.87 -7.37 3.98
CA THR A 288 -23.06 -8.27 4.80
C THR A 288 -23.30 -8.05 6.29
N LEU A 289 -23.30 -6.79 6.74
CA LEU A 289 -23.52 -6.47 8.15
C LEU A 289 -24.91 -6.89 8.63
N TYR A 290 -25.95 -6.69 7.81
CA TYR A 290 -27.31 -7.10 8.14
C TYR A 290 -27.41 -8.62 8.35
N ILE A 291 -26.79 -9.43 7.48
CA ILE A 291 -26.72 -10.89 7.64
C ILE A 291 -26.04 -11.24 8.97
N VAL A 292 -24.88 -10.63 9.26
CA VAL A 292 -24.14 -10.85 10.50
C VAL A 292 -24.99 -10.50 11.74
N GLN A 293 -25.67 -9.35 11.72
CA GLN A 293 -26.49 -8.89 12.85
C GLN A 293 -27.71 -9.79 13.08
N ASN A 294 -28.39 -10.22 12.02
CA ASN A 294 -29.53 -11.12 12.15
C ASN A 294 -29.14 -12.45 12.79
N ILE A 295 -28.00 -13.03 12.37
CA ILE A 295 -27.46 -14.28 12.92
C ILE A 295 -27.10 -14.16 14.41
N LEU A 296 -26.62 -12.99 14.83
CA LEU A 296 -26.23 -12.77 16.22
C LEU A 296 -27.43 -12.48 17.14
N ASN A 297 -28.54 -12.02 16.56
CA ASN A 297 -29.76 -11.69 17.29
C ASN A 297 -30.79 -12.84 17.29
N SER A 298 -30.56 -13.90 16.51
CA SER A 298 -31.36 -15.14 16.50
C SER A 298 -30.87 -16.12 17.56
#